data_AF-A0A382BS65-F1
#
_entry.id   AF-A0A382BS65-F1
#
_cell.length_a   1.000
_cell.length_b   1.000
_cell.length_c   1.000
_cell.angle_alpha   90.00
_cell.angle_beta   90.00
_cell.angle_gamma   90.00
#
_symmetry.space_group_name_H-M   'P 1'
#
loop_
_entity.id
_entity.type
_entity.pdbx_description
1 polymer ?
#
loop_
_entity_poly.entity_id
_entity_poly.type
_entity_poly.pdbx_seq_one_letter_code
_entity_poly.pdbx_strand_id
1 'polypeptide(L)'
;MDITVSSLIEGARSATGITVIIDVFRCFTTEAVAFEMGAKKIILVAEIEEAFDLRSDGVGNILMGEVGGKRPEGFDYGNSPFDLLGADLKGKTIIQ
;
A
#
# COMPACT_ATOMS: atom_id res chain seq x y z
N MET A 1 -25.21 16.97 -1.57
CA MET A 1 -24.08 16.09 -1.21
C MET A 1 -23.29 16.82 -0.15
N ASP A 2 -23.12 16.20 1.01
CA ASP A 2 -22.30 16.76 2.08
C ASP A 2 -20.87 16.26 1.90
N ILE A 3 -19.87 17.14 2.01
CA ILE A 3 -18.47 16.83 1.79
C ILE A 3 -17.68 17.38 2.96
N THR A 4 -17.07 16.48 3.72
CA THR A 4 -16.22 16.82 4.86
C THR A 4 -14.78 16.46 4.56
N VAL A 5 -13.86 17.37 4.83
CA VAL A 5 -12.41 17.11 4.79
C VAL A 5 -11.91 17.05 6.23
N SER A 6 -11.27 15.94 6.58
CA SER A 6 -10.65 15.72 7.88
C SER A 6 -9.23 15.20 7.66
N SER A 7 -8.43 15.15 8.72
CA SER A 7 -7.00 14.84 8.59
C SER A 7 -6.56 13.79 9.59
N LEU A 8 -5.50 13.08 9.21
CA LEU A 8 -4.78 12.13 10.06
C LEU A 8 -5.70 10.99 10.59
N ILE A 9 -5.22 10.31 11.62
CA ILE A 9 -5.87 9.11 12.16
C ILE A 9 -7.25 9.41 12.78
N GLU A 10 -7.45 10.57 13.39
CA GLU A 10 -8.73 10.95 13.97
C GLU A 10 -9.79 11.19 12.89
N GLY A 11 -9.42 11.86 11.80
CA GLY A 11 -10.29 12.02 10.63
C GLY A 11 -10.67 10.68 10.01
N ALA A 12 -9.70 9.77 9.84
CA ALA A 12 -9.97 8.43 9.31
C ALA A 12 -10.90 7.62 10.23
N ARG A 13 -10.72 7.69 11.55
CA ARG A 13 -11.53 6.95 12.55
C ARG A 13 -12.97 7.43 12.65
N SER A 14 -13.19 8.73 12.45
CA SER A 14 -14.51 9.37 12.55
C SER A 14 -15.28 9.40 11.23
N ALA A 15 -14.62 9.07 10.11
CA ALA A 15 -15.23 9.07 8.79
C ALA A 15 -16.40 8.08 8.70
N THR A 16 -17.49 8.52 8.07
CA THR A 16 -18.69 7.70 7.83
C THR A 16 -19.13 7.85 6.38
N GLY A 17 -19.80 6.83 5.84
CA GLY A 17 -20.22 6.83 4.43
C GLY A 17 -19.09 6.49 3.47
N ILE A 18 -19.08 7.12 2.30
CA ILE A 18 -18.01 6.95 1.30
C ILE A 18 -16.80 7.78 1.74
N THR A 19 -15.69 7.11 2.05
CA THR A 19 -14.46 7.72 2.52
C THR A 19 -13.36 7.60 1.48
N VAL A 20 -12.67 8.70 1.20
CA VAL A 20 -11.47 8.73 0.34
C VAL A 20 -10.28 9.05 1.22
N ILE A 21 -9.37 8.09 1.40
CA ILE A 21 -8.12 8.30 2.14
C ILE A 21 -7.07 8.84 1.16
N ILE A 22 -6.36 9.88 1.59
CA ILE A 22 -5.36 10.56 0.77
C ILE A 22 -4.02 10.54 1.52
N ASP A 23 -3.05 9.86 0.93
CA ASP A 23 -1.65 9.83 1.31
C ASP A 23 -0.84 9.95 0.03
N VAL A 24 -0.58 11.20 -0.35
CA VAL A 24 0.04 11.53 -1.64
C VAL A 24 1.53 11.18 -1.65
N PHE A 25 2.24 11.37 -0.53
CA PHE A 25 3.68 11.18 -0.45
C PHE A 25 4.03 10.13 0.61
N ARG A 26 4.04 8.84 0.26
CA ARG A 26 3.93 8.27 -1.11
C ARG A 26 2.94 7.12 -1.25
N CYS A 27 2.34 6.65 -0.15
CA CYS A 27 1.63 5.38 -0.06
C CYS A 27 0.59 5.18 -1.18
N PHE A 28 -0.47 5.99 -1.22
CA PHE A 28 -1.56 5.77 -2.17
C PHE A 28 -1.23 6.22 -3.60
N THR A 29 -0.19 7.03 -3.79
CA THR A 29 0.37 7.28 -5.13
C THR A 29 1.08 6.04 -5.67
N THR A 30 1.87 5.35 -4.85
CA THR A 30 2.55 4.10 -5.22
C THR A 30 1.54 3.00 -5.53
N GLU A 31 0.50 2.87 -4.71
CA GLU A 31 -0.55 1.88 -4.93
C GLU A 31 -1.33 2.09 -6.23
N ALA A 32 -1.65 3.34 -6.57
CA ALA A 32 -2.29 3.66 -7.85
C ALA A 32 -1.42 3.18 -9.03
N VAL A 33 -0.10 3.39 -8.97
CA VAL A 33 0.83 2.87 -9.98
C VAL A 33 0.88 1.34 -9.95
N ALA A 34 0.87 0.71 -8.76
CA ALA A 34 0.89 -0.74 -8.64
C ALA A 34 -0.33 -1.39 -9.33
N PHE A 35 -1.52 -0.81 -9.15
CA PHE A 35 -2.73 -1.25 -9.85
C PHE A 35 -2.64 -1.03 -11.37
N GLU A 36 -2.10 0.09 -11.83
CA GLU A 36 -1.84 0.33 -13.25
C GLU A 36 -0.88 -0.72 -13.85
N MET A 37 0.10 -1.20 -13.06
CA MET A 37 1.01 -2.28 -13.44
C MET A 37 0.39 -3.69 -13.32
N GLY A 38 -0.89 -3.78 -12.97
CA GLY A 38 -1.67 -5.02 -13.02
C GLY A 38 -1.81 -5.77 -11.70
N ALA A 39 -1.47 -5.15 -10.57
CA ALA A 39 -1.73 -5.73 -9.24
C ALA A 39 -3.21 -6.10 -9.09
N LYS A 40 -3.49 -7.28 -8.54
CA LYS A 40 -4.86 -7.77 -8.30
C LYS A 40 -5.45 -7.19 -7.03
N LYS A 41 -4.62 -7.06 -6.00
CA LYS A 41 -5.02 -6.70 -4.64
C LYS A 41 -3.80 -6.18 -3.89
N ILE A 42 -4.03 -5.22 -2.99
CA ILE A 42 -3.06 -4.75 -2.01
C ILE A 42 -3.64 -5.02 -0.61
N ILE A 43 -2.82 -5.54 0.29
CA ILE A 43 -3.17 -5.83 1.69
C ILE A 43 -2.30 -4.92 2.54
N LEU A 44 -2.94 -3.99 3.25
CA LEU A 44 -2.25 -3.06 4.13
C LEU A 44 -2.02 -3.70 5.51
N VAL A 45 -0.78 -3.67 5.98
CA VAL A 45 -0.33 -4.13 7.29
C VAL A 45 0.37 -3.01 8.04
N ALA A 46 0.40 -3.11 9.38
CA ALA A 46 1.03 -2.07 10.21
C ALA A 46 2.52 -2.33 10.43
N GLU A 47 2.93 -3.60 10.49
CA GLU A 47 4.26 -4.03 10.93
C GLU A 47 4.96 -4.90 9.88
N ILE A 48 6.29 -4.86 9.86
CA ILE A 48 7.12 -5.63 8.92
C ILE A 48 6.93 -7.13 9.12
N GLU A 49 6.86 -7.57 10.38
CA GLU A 49 6.70 -8.97 10.76
C GLU A 49 5.38 -9.54 10.20
N GLU A 50 4.29 -8.78 10.30
CA GLU A 50 2.99 -9.16 9.74
C GLU A 50 3.07 -9.34 8.23
N ALA A 51 3.85 -8.50 7.53
CA ALA A 51 4.06 -8.63 6.10
C ALA A 51 4.73 -9.96 5.72
N PHE A 52 5.78 -10.33 6.47
CA PHE A 52 6.49 -11.59 6.25
C PHE A 52 5.63 -12.81 6.59
N ASP A 53 4.87 -12.76 7.68
CA ASP A 53 3.96 -13.82 8.09
C ASP A 53 2.91 -14.08 7.00
N LEU A 54 2.26 -13.03 6.49
CA LEU A 54 1.29 -13.15 5.39
C LEU A 54 1.90 -13.71 4.09
N ARG A 55 3.15 -13.38 3.78
CA ARG A 55 3.86 -13.97 2.63
C ARG A 55 4.14 -15.45 2.86
N SER A 56 4.60 -15.81 4.07
CA SER A 56 4.87 -17.19 4.46
C SER A 56 3.61 -18.06 4.38
N ASP A 57 2.47 -17.50 4.79
CA ASP A 57 1.16 -18.16 4.73
C ASP A 57 0.57 -18.20 3.31
N GLY A 58 1.27 -17.64 2.31
CA GLY A 58 0.85 -17.64 0.91
C GLY A 58 -0.31 -16.68 0.61
N VAL A 59 -0.60 -15.74 1.51
CA VAL A 59 -1.69 -14.76 1.36
C VAL A 59 -1.35 -13.69 0.31
N GLY A 60 -0.07 -13.41 0.12
CA GLY A 60 0.43 -12.47 -0.87
C GLY A 60 1.67 -12.97 -1.61
N ASN A 61 2.07 -12.23 -2.65
CA ASN A 61 3.16 -12.60 -3.54
C ASN A 61 4.35 -11.66 -3.45
N ILE A 62 4.10 -10.38 -3.14
CA ILE A 62 5.08 -9.29 -3.20
C ILE A 62 5.01 -8.53 -1.88
N LEU A 63 6.17 -8.22 -1.31
CA LEU A 63 6.33 -7.30 -0.19
C LEU A 63 6.78 -5.94 -0.73
N MET A 64 6.02 -4.90 -0.41
CA MET A 64 6.27 -3.54 -0.87
C MET A 64 6.06 -2.57 0.28
N GLY A 65 6.98 -1.64 0.54
CA GLY A 65 6.75 -0.71 1.65
C GLY A 65 7.99 0.06 2.07
N GLU A 66 7.87 0.79 3.17
CA GLU A 66 9.00 1.55 3.72
C GLU A 66 8.92 1.72 5.24
N VAL A 67 10.10 1.88 5.86
CA VAL A 67 10.23 2.44 7.22
C VAL A 67 11.19 3.61 7.14
N GLY A 68 10.72 4.80 7.55
CA GLY A 68 11.51 6.03 7.50
C GLY A 68 11.99 6.40 6.09
N GLY A 69 11.18 6.12 5.05
CA GLY A 69 11.51 6.42 3.66
C GLY A 69 12.36 5.36 2.94
N LYS A 70 12.71 4.25 3.61
CA LYS A 70 13.59 3.20 3.07
C LYS A 70 12.88 1.87 2.99
N ARG A 71 13.13 1.14 1.88
CA ARG A 71 12.66 -0.24 1.72
C ARG A 71 13.25 -1.13 2.84
N PRO A 72 12.44 -1.89 3.59
CA PRO A 72 12.92 -2.85 4.57
C PRO A 72 13.78 -3.93 3.90
N GLU A 73 14.70 -4.52 4.67
CA GLU A 73 15.47 -5.67 4.18
C GLU A 73 14.52 -6.85 3.88
N GLY A 74 14.75 -7.55 2.77
CA GLY A 74 13.90 -8.68 2.33
C GLY A 74 12.61 -8.29 1.59
N PHE A 75 12.26 -7.00 1.52
CA PHE A 75 11.13 -6.54 0.70
C PHE A 75 11.52 -6.50 -0.79
N ASP A 76 10.56 -6.81 -1.65
CA ASP A 76 10.76 -6.82 -3.11
C ASP A 76 10.82 -5.37 -3.65
N TYR A 77 9.95 -4.48 -3.16
CA TYR A 77 9.86 -3.07 -3.58
C TYR A 77 9.80 -2.08 -2.40
N GLY A 78 10.24 -0.85 -2.65
CA GLY A 78 10.03 0.27 -1.73
C GLY A 78 8.67 0.95 -1.96
N ASN A 79 8.40 2.04 -1.23
CA ASN A 79 7.21 2.88 -1.44
C ASN A 79 7.46 4.00 -2.49
N SER A 80 8.10 3.67 -3.60
CA SER A 80 8.43 4.61 -4.68
C SER A 80 7.56 4.30 -5.90
N PRO A 81 6.68 5.23 -6.35
CA PRO A 81 5.88 5.02 -7.54
C PRO A 81 6.74 4.82 -8.79
N PHE A 82 7.88 5.52 -8.85
CA PHE A 82 8.83 5.40 -9.96
C PHE A 82 9.45 4.01 -10.04
N ASP A 83 9.75 3.39 -8.90
CA ASP A 83 10.41 2.07 -8.86
C ASP A 83 9.48 0.94 -9.34
N LEU A 84 8.17 1.17 -9.29
CA LEU A 84 7.18 0.23 -9.82
C LEU A 84 6.97 0.35 -11.33
N LEU A 85 7.44 1.42 -11.97
CA LEU A 85 7.27 1.59 -13.41
C LEU A 85 8.01 0.47 -14.15
N GLY A 86 7.26 -0.38 -14.84
CA GLY A 86 7.79 -1.54 -15.56
C GLY A 86 7.91 -2.82 -14.73
N ALA A 87 7.45 -2.82 -13.47
CA ALA A 87 7.28 -4.05 -12.71
C ALA A 87 6.12 -4.89 -13.29
N ASP A 88 6.29 -6.20 -13.43
CA ASP A 88 5.21 -7.11 -13.79
C ASP A 88 4.44 -7.53 -12.54
N LEU A 89 3.40 -6.78 -12.20
CA LEU A 89 2.54 -7.04 -11.05
C LEU A 89 1.26 -7.79 -11.44
N LYS A 90 1.17 -8.26 -12.69
CA LYS A 90 -0.05 -8.83 -13.26
C LYS A 90 -0.58 -10.00 -12.42
N GLY A 91 -1.77 -9.80 -11.86
CA GLY A 91 -2.45 -10.81 -11.05
C GLY A 91 -1.84 -11.04 -9.67
N LYS A 92 -0.80 -10.29 -9.28
CA LYS A 92 -0.13 -10.42 -7.99
C LYS A 92 -0.93 -9.76 -6.88
N THR A 93 -0.89 -10.36 -5.70
CA THR A 93 -1.34 -9.73 -4.46
C THR A 93 -0.12 -9.14 -3.76
N ILE A 94 -0.17 -7.85 -3.48
CA ILE A 94 0.88 -7.11 -2.77
C ILE A 94 0.50 -7.03 -1.29
N ILE A 95 1.49 -7.21 -0.42
CA ILE A 95 1.41 -6.95 1.01
C ILE A 95 2.25 -5.70 1.26
N GLN A 96 1.64 -4.68 1.87
CA GLN A 96 2.24 -3.37 2.05
C GLN A 96 2.08 -2.84 3.47
#